data_AF-A0A5Q4ZA69-F1
#
_entry.id   AF-A0A5Q4ZA69-F1
#
_cell.length_a   1.000
_cell.length_b   1.000
_cell.length_c   1.000
_cell.angle_alpha   90.00
_cell.angle_beta   90.00
_cell.angle_gamma   90.00
#
_symmetry.space_group_name_H-M   'P 1'
#
loop_
_entity.id
_entity.type
_entity.pdbx_description
1 polymer ?
#
loop_
_entity_poly.entity_id
_entity_poly.type
_entity_poly.pdbx_seq_one_letter_code
_entity_poly.pdbx_strand_id
1 'polypeptide(L)'
;MSMRFAICLIFLLPVGSAYAGQFSVQCAYSHTLPDDAIIYPGQPGRAMVHDFFGNTGADAYSTYYSLNDNKVTTCNAAADLSSYWVPQLNRASGIVVPGYQKTYYKNDQPVVALQTIPAGLEMLAGDHHSSSPKPQINYLCRGGSYTQIAPTRCPVVTDSSGTYAQLDISVHFPDCWDGRTLVPNMASHIMNMAYRQSDGKCPAAYPVKIPELQLNVAYDLGQDPDLSTAQLSMDPILVNGTWVPQWGSLYTAHADFINAWKTDSLQYAVDNCSNADNACSNNIPTYYSKASADAWMDSGGVAHASGSTMISDAGSMVLIKFPTPANLKDYPYTNSYLQTLAQNVTDTSAVMLDIYAASTNWDDTANLPTAAACNTHQRIGGIYLDNALQPRNNDITPYVASQVAAGSSQIGVCIRNATGRTVQISSRDGTRTPALFMK
;
A
#
# COMPACT_ATOMS: atom_id res chain seq x y z
N MET A 1 -57.39 -8.14 -34.47
CA MET A 1 -56.93 -8.53 -33.13
C MET A 1 -55.46 -8.13 -33.04
N SER A 2 -55.14 -7.06 -32.29
CA SER A 2 -53.83 -6.39 -32.32
C SER A 2 -52.79 -7.20 -31.53
N MET A 3 -51.70 -7.57 -32.19
CA MET A 3 -50.59 -8.33 -31.62
C MET A 3 -49.56 -7.33 -31.07
N ARG A 4 -49.50 -7.18 -29.74
CA ARG A 4 -48.55 -6.29 -29.06
C ARG A 4 -47.23 -7.04 -28.84
N PHE A 5 -46.18 -6.62 -29.55
CA PHE A 5 -44.81 -7.00 -29.23
C PHE A 5 -44.37 -6.24 -27.97
N ALA A 6 -44.14 -6.97 -26.88
CA ALA A 6 -43.49 -6.44 -25.68
C ALA A 6 -41.97 -6.49 -25.90
N ILE A 7 -41.37 -5.34 -26.20
CA ILE A 7 -39.91 -5.19 -26.22
C ILE A 7 -39.47 -5.12 -24.75
N CYS A 8 -38.89 -6.21 -24.25
CA CYS A 8 -38.24 -6.24 -22.96
C CYS A 8 -36.89 -5.53 -23.09
N LEU A 9 -36.83 -4.25 -22.69
CA LEU A 9 -35.56 -3.53 -22.51
C LEU A 9 -34.81 -4.19 -21.35
N ILE A 10 -33.85 -5.04 -21.67
CA ILE A 10 -32.84 -5.49 -20.70
C ILE A 10 -31.92 -4.28 -20.47
N PHE A 11 -32.13 -3.58 -19.36
CA PHE A 11 -31.13 -2.67 -18.83
C PHE A 11 -29.91 -3.49 -18.43
N LEU A 12 -28.93 -3.57 -19.33
CA LEU A 12 -27.56 -3.90 -18.99
C LEU A 12 -27.04 -2.76 -18.09
N LEU A 13 -27.27 -2.88 -16.78
CA LEU A 13 -26.51 -2.12 -15.81
C LEU A 13 -25.05 -2.51 -16.02
N PRO A 14 -24.14 -1.56 -16.28
CA PRO A 14 -22.73 -1.88 -16.24
C PRO A 14 -22.46 -2.35 -14.82
N VAL A 15 -22.06 -3.60 -14.67
CA VAL A 15 -21.38 -4.08 -13.48
C VAL A 15 -20.06 -3.32 -13.47
N GLY A 16 -20.09 -2.09 -12.96
CA GLY A 16 -18.88 -1.41 -12.55
C GLY A 16 -18.26 -2.32 -11.51
N SER A 17 -17.08 -2.88 -11.82
CA SER A 17 -16.22 -3.42 -10.78
C SER A 17 -16.05 -2.30 -9.76
N ALA A 18 -16.77 -2.39 -8.64
CA ALA A 18 -16.46 -1.59 -7.48
C ALA A 18 -15.07 -2.09 -7.04
N TYR A 19 -14.02 -1.41 -7.52
CA TYR A 19 -12.69 -1.62 -6.99
C TYR A 19 -12.75 -1.15 -5.55
N ALA A 20 -12.97 -2.09 -4.62
CA ALA A 20 -12.84 -1.80 -3.20
C ALA A 20 -11.47 -1.14 -2.98
N GLY A 21 -11.44 -0.04 -2.23
CA GLY A 21 -10.20 0.67 -1.94
C GLY A 21 -9.13 -0.30 -1.42
N GLN A 22 -7.96 -0.26 -2.05
CA GLN A 22 -6.82 -1.10 -1.66
C GLN A 22 -5.48 -0.46 -2.03
N PHE A 23 -4.44 -0.85 -1.31
CA PHE A 23 -3.05 -0.67 -1.71
C PHE A 23 -2.29 -1.98 -1.57
N SER A 24 -1.11 -2.07 -2.17
CA SER A 24 -0.29 -3.27 -2.10
C SER A 24 1.18 -2.94 -2.00
N VAL A 25 1.90 -3.77 -1.26
CA VAL A 25 3.36 -3.74 -1.20
C VAL A 25 3.89 -5.08 -1.65
N GLN A 26 4.97 -5.04 -2.41
CA GLN A 26 5.72 -6.23 -2.81
C GLN A 26 7.09 -6.17 -2.18
N CYS A 27 7.49 -7.23 -1.49
CA CYS A 27 8.79 -7.34 -0.85
C CYS A 27 9.50 -8.56 -1.40
N ALA A 28 10.75 -8.37 -1.84
CA ALA A 28 11.58 -9.50 -2.23
C ALA A 28 11.91 -10.38 -1.02
N TYR A 29 12.26 -11.64 -1.26
CA TYR A 29 12.85 -12.48 -0.21
C TYR A 29 14.03 -11.76 0.46
N SER A 30 14.10 -11.83 1.79
CA SER A 30 15.21 -11.29 2.57
C SER A 30 16.19 -12.39 2.96
N HIS A 31 15.76 -13.30 3.82
CA HIS A 31 16.60 -14.35 4.40
C HIS A 31 15.73 -15.45 5.04
N THR A 32 16.36 -16.54 5.49
CA THR A 32 15.69 -17.68 6.14
C THR A 32 16.30 -17.93 7.51
N LEU A 33 15.47 -18.07 8.55
CA LEU A 33 15.90 -18.43 9.91
C LEU A 33 14.92 -19.39 10.60
N PRO A 34 15.39 -20.26 11.51
CA PRO A 34 14.56 -21.04 12.44
C PRO A 34 14.05 -20.19 13.63
N ASP A 35 13.51 -19.01 13.33
CA ASP A 35 13.17 -17.98 14.31
C ASP A 35 11.71 -17.53 14.16
N ASP A 36 11.10 -17.15 15.29
CA ASP A 36 9.77 -16.57 15.35
C ASP A 36 9.66 -15.64 16.56
N ALA A 37 9.55 -14.33 16.32
CA ALA A 37 9.50 -13.34 17.39
C ALA A 37 8.16 -13.27 18.12
N ILE A 38 7.08 -13.83 17.56
CA ILE A 38 5.73 -13.78 18.14
C ILE A 38 5.48 -15.04 18.97
N ILE A 39 5.78 -16.22 18.42
CA ILE A 39 5.56 -17.52 19.07
C ILE A 39 6.69 -17.87 20.03
N TYR A 40 7.95 -17.61 19.65
CA TYR A 40 9.15 -17.92 20.41
C TYR A 40 10.02 -16.67 20.66
N PRO A 41 9.48 -15.61 21.29
CA PRO A 41 10.21 -14.37 21.53
C PRO A 41 11.51 -14.62 22.31
N GLY A 42 12.62 -14.09 21.79
CA GLY A 42 13.95 -14.19 22.38
C GLY A 42 14.55 -15.60 22.39
N GLN A 43 14.05 -16.50 21.54
CA GLN A 43 14.45 -17.90 21.50
C GLN A 43 14.94 -18.33 20.10
N PRO A 44 16.14 -17.91 19.68
CA PRO A 44 16.67 -18.26 18.37
C PRO A 44 16.78 -19.78 18.16
N GLY A 45 16.43 -20.24 16.96
CA GLY A 45 16.53 -21.65 16.59
C GLY A 45 15.50 -22.58 17.22
N ARG A 46 14.49 -22.06 17.92
CA ARG A 46 13.42 -22.86 18.52
C ARG A 46 12.20 -23.06 17.63
N ALA A 47 11.97 -22.15 16.69
CA ALA A 47 10.85 -22.22 15.78
C ALA A 47 11.14 -23.18 14.62
N MET A 48 10.09 -23.51 13.87
CA MET A 48 10.23 -23.95 12.50
C MET A 48 10.99 -22.93 11.63
N VAL A 49 11.42 -23.38 10.45
CA VAL A 49 12.20 -22.54 9.54
C VAL A 49 11.26 -21.64 8.75
N HIS A 50 11.50 -20.34 8.83
CA HIS A 50 10.72 -19.33 8.12
C HIS A 50 11.56 -18.59 7.08
N ASP A 51 10.91 -18.25 5.96
CA ASP A 51 11.41 -17.31 4.96
C ASP A 51 10.86 -15.91 5.27
N PHE A 52 11.74 -14.93 5.46
CA PHE A 52 11.43 -13.57 5.87
C PHE A 52 11.40 -12.59 4.69
N PHE A 53 10.54 -11.59 4.78
CA PHE A 53 10.35 -10.51 3.81
C PHE A 53 10.22 -9.15 4.51
N GLY A 54 10.50 -8.07 3.77
CA GLY A 54 10.42 -6.71 4.29
C GLY A 54 11.68 -6.35 5.04
N ASN A 55 11.57 -6.09 6.34
CA ASN A 55 12.72 -5.73 7.16
C ASN A 55 13.85 -6.78 7.09
N THR A 56 15.07 -6.35 6.78
CA THR A 56 16.20 -7.28 6.59
C THR A 56 16.87 -7.74 7.88
N GLY A 57 16.44 -7.22 9.03
CA GLY A 57 17.00 -7.52 10.35
C GLY A 57 16.04 -8.27 11.25
N ALA A 58 14.97 -8.84 10.68
CA ALA A 58 14.02 -9.64 11.43
C ALA A 58 14.66 -10.95 11.91
N ASP A 59 14.38 -11.34 13.15
CA ASP A 59 14.91 -12.51 13.85
C ASP A 59 14.06 -12.79 15.11
N ALA A 60 14.44 -13.77 15.93
CA ALA A 60 13.70 -14.11 17.15
C ALA A 60 13.62 -12.99 18.22
N TYR A 61 14.40 -11.91 18.10
CA TYR A 61 14.37 -10.75 19.01
C TYR A 61 13.60 -9.56 18.45
N SER A 62 12.94 -9.73 17.30
CA SER A 62 12.27 -8.64 16.62
C SER A 62 11.13 -8.04 17.45
N THR A 63 11.09 -6.72 17.46
CA THR A 63 10.03 -5.90 18.06
C THR A 63 9.75 -4.73 17.11
N TYR A 64 8.66 -4.00 17.33
CA TYR A 64 8.44 -2.73 16.63
C TYR A 64 9.68 -1.82 16.63
N TYR A 65 10.36 -1.70 17.78
CA TYR A 65 11.50 -0.80 17.93
C TYR A 65 12.73 -1.30 17.16
N SER A 66 13.06 -2.58 17.22
CA SER A 66 14.23 -3.10 16.47
C SER A 66 14.01 -3.05 14.96
N LEU A 67 12.79 -3.34 14.49
CA LEU A 67 12.43 -3.18 13.07
C LEU A 67 12.45 -1.71 12.66
N ASN A 68 11.95 -0.81 13.51
CA ASN A 68 11.99 0.61 13.24
C ASN A 68 13.43 1.16 13.27
N ASP A 69 14.33 0.65 14.10
CA ASP A 69 15.73 1.09 14.10
C ASP A 69 16.48 0.60 12.85
N ASN A 70 16.12 -0.58 12.32
CA ASN A 70 16.62 -1.05 11.02
C ASN A 70 15.78 -0.53 9.84
N LYS A 71 16.20 0.62 9.28
CA LYS A 71 15.56 1.28 8.13
C LYS A 71 15.80 0.60 6.77
N VAL A 72 16.21 -0.66 6.74
CA VAL A 72 16.47 -1.43 5.52
C VAL A 72 15.34 -2.43 5.27
N THR A 73 14.69 -2.31 4.12
CA THR A 73 13.57 -3.16 3.71
C THR A 73 13.74 -3.67 2.27
N THR A 74 13.25 -4.86 2.00
CA THR A 74 13.16 -5.43 0.63
C THR A 74 11.89 -5.01 -0.10
N CYS A 75 11.03 -4.22 0.55
CA CYS A 75 9.74 -3.77 0.01
C CYS A 75 9.90 -2.65 -1.04
N ASN A 76 8.99 -2.64 -2.02
CA ASN A 76 8.88 -1.58 -3.01
C ASN A 76 8.24 -0.28 -2.48
N ALA A 77 7.87 -0.26 -1.20
CA ALA A 77 7.50 0.92 -0.44
C ALA A 77 8.53 1.12 0.67
N ALA A 78 9.38 2.15 0.55
CA ALA A 78 10.46 2.42 1.50
C ALA A 78 9.96 2.76 2.93
N ALA A 79 8.69 3.14 3.05
CA ALA A 79 8.03 3.40 4.32
C ALA A 79 7.59 2.12 5.06
N ASP A 80 7.60 0.97 4.40
CA ASP A 80 7.24 -0.31 5.00
C ASP A 80 8.47 -1.01 5.57
N LEU A 81 8.72 -0.82 6.86
CA LEU A 81 9.75 -1.53 7.61
C LEU A 81 9.19 -2.75 8.35
N SER A 82 7.95 -3.14 8.05
CA SER A 82 7.33 -4.32 8.65
C SER A 82 8.09 -5.58 8.28
N SER A 83 7.93 -6.61 9.09
CA SER A 83 8.41 -7.94 8.76
C SER A 83 7.23 -8.87 8.53
N TYR A 84 7.38 -9.73 7.53
CA TYR A 84 6.45 -10.80 7.18
C TYR A 84 7.26 -12.08 7.08
N TRP A 85 6.76 -13.18 7.61
CA TRP A 85 7.42 -14.46 7.42
C TRP A 85 6.42 -15.60 7.27
N VAL A 86 6.86 -16.64 6.56
CA VAL A 86 6.08 -17.85 6.27
C VAL A 86 6.97 -19.08 6.36
N PRO A 87 6.42 -20.28 6.60
CA PRO A 87 7.21 -21.51 6.63
C PRO A 87 7.93 -21.77 5.32
N GLN A 88 9.16 -22.27 5.43
CA GLN A 88 9.95 -22.69 4.28
C GLN A 88 9.24 -23.82 3.52
N LEU A 89 9.24 -23.71 2.19
CA LEU A 89 8.72 -24.74 1.29
C LEU A 89 9.82 -25.73 0.90
N ASN A 90 9.51 -27.02 0.99
CA ASN A 90 10.35 -28.11 0.51
C ASN A 90 9.55 -29.04 -0.41
N ARG A 91 10.23 -29.66 -1.36
CA ARG A 91 9.69 -30.71 -2.23
C ARG A 91 10.79 -31.73 -2.54
N ALA A 92 10.49 -32.75 -3.34
CA ALA A 92 11.47 -33.78 -3.69
C ALA A 92 12.77 -33.22 -4.31
N SER A 93 12.69 -32.13 -5.08
CA SER A 93 13.85 -31.44 -5.66
C SER A 93 14.60 -30.51 -4.68
N GLY A 94 14.14 -30.39 -3.43
CA GLY A 94 14.75 -29.63 -2.35
C GLY A 94 13.94 -28.41 -1.93
N ILE A 95 14.60 -27.54 -1.16
CA ILE A 95 14.03 -26.28 -0.69
C ILE A 95 13.72 -25.37 -1.87
N VAL A 96 12.53 -24.76 -1.85
CA VAL A 96 12.09 -23.76 -2.82
C VAL A 96 12.04 -22.41 -2.11
N VAL A 97 13.06 -21.58 -2.35
CA VAL A 97 13.11 -20.22 -1.83
C VAL A 97 12.10 -19.36 -2.62
N PRO A 98 11.18 -18.64 -1.95
CA PRO A 98 10.23 -17.77 -2.61
C PRO A 98 10.94 -16.60 -3.32
N GLY A 99 10.42 -16.16 -4.46
CA GLY A 99 10.99 -15.02 -5.18
C GLY A 99 10.62 -13.68 -4.51
N TYR A 100 9.34 -13.55 -4.14
CA TYR A 100 8.80 -12.37 -3.48
C TYR A 100 7.48 -12.71 -2.79
N GLN A 101 7.05 -11.83 -1.90
CA GLN A 101 5.66 -11.75 -1.48
C GLN A 101 5.02 -10.46 -1.96
N LYS A 102 3.72 -10.51 -2.24
CA LYS A 102 2.87 -9.33 -2.45
C LYS A 102 1.70 -9.34 -1.48
N THR A 103 1.68 -8.33 -0.63
CA THR A 103 0.60 -8.11 0.35
C THR A 103 -0.37 -7.08 -0.19
N TYR A 104 -1.65 -7.43 -0.25
CA TYR A 104 -2.73 -6.49 -0.50
C TYR A 104 -3.36 -6.10 0.83
N TYR A 105 -3.51 -4.80 1.06
CA TYR A 105 -4.22 -4.22 2.18
C TYR A 105 -5.58 -3.77 1.69
N LYS A 106 -6.63 -4.49 2.11
CA LYS A 106 -7.95 -4.39 1.48
C LYS A 106 -9.02 -3.91 2.45
N ASN A 107 -9.98 -3.18 1.91
CA ASN A 107 -11.30 -2.99 2.53
C ASN A 107 -12.31 -3.97 1.94
N ASP A 108 -12.06 -5.28 2.11
CA ASP A 108 -12.97 -6.31 1.60
C ASP A 108 -14.21 -6.37 2.50
N GLN A 109 -15.36 -5.98 1.96
CA GLN A 109 -16.65 -5.77 2.66
C GLN A 109 -16.69 -4.50 3.54
N PRO A 110 -16.72 -3.31 2.92
CA PRO A 110 -16.76 -2.04 3.65
C PRO A 110 -18.09 -1.87 4.37
N VAL A 111 -18.09 -2.05 5.69
CA VAL A 111 -19.24 -1.77 6.58
C VAL A 111 -19.00 -0.57 7.50
N VAL A 112 -17.74 -0.24 7.74
CA VAL A 112 -17.26 0.92 8.49
C VAL A 112 -15.96 1.40 7.85
N ALA A 113 -15.58 2.65 8.11
CA ALA A 113 -14.26 3.14 7.72
C ALA A 113 -13.18 2.34 8.45
N LEU A 114 -12.13 1.95 7.71
CA LEU A 114 -10.98 1.27 8.28
C LEU A 114 -10.18 2.22 9.16
N GLN A 115 -9.70 1.71 10.29
CA GLN A 115 -8.67 2.35 11.09
C GLN A 115 -7.28 1.87 10.63
N THR A 116 -6.29 2.73 10.80
CA THR A 116 -4.90 2.39 10.51
C THR A 116 -4.40 1.31 11.45
N ILE A 117 -3.63 0.36 10.91
CA ILE A 117 -3.01 -0.71 11.69
C ILE A 117 -2.08 -0.05 12.73
N PRO A 118 -2.28 -0.30 14.04
CA PRO A 118 -1.43 0.28 15.07
C PRO A 118 0.03 -0.10 14.89
N ALA A 119 0.93 0.84 15.13
CA ALA A 119 2.37 0.56 15.16
C ALA A 119 2.68 -0.54 16.19
N GLY A 120 3.44 -1.54 15.78
CA GLY A 120 3.79 -2.70 16.61
C GLY A 120 2.67 -3.72 16.82
N LEU A 121 1.55 -3.63 16.08
CA LEU A 121 0.59 -4.73 16.05
C LEU A 121 1.25 -5.97 15.44
N GLU A 122 1.18 -7.08 16.17
CA GLU A 122 1.65 -8.39 15.75
C GLU A 122 0.45 -9.28 15.41
N MET A 123 0.52 -9.99 14.28
CA MET A 123 -0.58 -10.80 13.79
C MET A 123 -0.12 -12.18 13.36
N LEU A 124 -0.99 -13.16 13.60
CA LEU A 124 -0.85 -14.56 13.22
C LEU A 124 -2.02 -14.92 12.29
N ALA A 125 -1.76 -15.67 11.22
CA ALA A 125 -2.78 -16.11 10.30
C ALA A 125 -2.52 -17.53 9.77
N GLY A 126 -3.56 -18.36 9.65
CA GLY A 126 -3.42 -19.77 9.27
C GLY A 126 -3.41 -20.70 10.48
N ASP A 127 -3.03 -21.96 10.25
CA ASP A 127 -3.04 -23.00 11.27
C ASP A 127 -2.00 -24.07 10.94
N HIS A 128 -0.85 -24.01 11.62
CA HIS A 128 0.26 -24.93 11.38
C HIS A 128 -0.03 -26.37 11.80
N HIS A 129 -1.15 -26.66 12.48
CA HIS A 129 -1.58 -28.02 12.79
C HIS A 129 -2.61 -28.58 11.81
N SER A 130 -3.03 -27.79 10.81
CA SER A 130 -4.11 -28.18 9.93
C SER A 130 -3.70 -29.30 8.95
N SER A 131 -4.58 -30.28 8.80
CA SER A 131 -4.48 -31.35 7.81
C SER A 131 -5.53 -31.23 6.70
N SER A 132 -6.27 -30.11 6.65
CA SER A 132 -7.40 -29.90 5.74
C SER A 132 -7.48 -28.45 5.26
N PRO A 133 -8.24 -28.16 4.19
CA PRO A 133 -8.47 -26.79 3.72
C PRO A 133 -8.95 -25.85 4.84
N LYS A 134 -8.44 -24.62 4.82
CA LYS A 134 -8.86 -23.52 5.71
C LYS A 134 -9.34 -22.35 4.85
N PRO A 135 -10.41 -21.63 5.25
CA PRO A 135 -10.96 -20.58 4.42
C PRO A 135 -10.01 -19.40 4.17
N GLN A 136 -9.02 -19.22 5.04
CA GLN A 136 -8.03 -18.14 4.98
C GLN A 136 -6.78 -18.47 4.16
N ILE A 137 -6.66 -19.70 3.67
CA ILE A 137 -5.50 -20.17 2.90
C ILE A 137 -5.98 -20.52 1.50
N ASN A 138 -5.46 -19.81 0.50
CA ASN A 138 -5.74 -20.09 -0.91
C ASN A 138 -4.45 -20.39 -1.65
N TYR A 139 -4.51 -21.33 -2.58
CA TYR A 139 -3.44 -21.66 -3.50
C TYR A 139 -3.81 -21.17 -4.90
N LEU A 140 -2.83 -20.67 -5.61
CA LEU A 140 -2.98 -20.28 -7.00
C LEU A 140 -1.77 -20.80 -7.78
N CYS A 141 -2.01 -21.65 -8.77
CA CYS A 141 -0.98 -21.90 -9.77
C CYS A 141 -1.08 -20.85 -10.88
N ARG A 142 0.06 -20.45 -11.46
CA ARG A 142 0.09 -19.55 -12.62
C ARG A 142 -0.82 -20.05 -13.75
N GLY A 143 -1.68 -19.17 -14.28
CA GLY A 143 -2.67 -19.50 -15.30
C GLY A 143 -3.94 -20.21 -14.77
N GLY A 144 -4.04 -20.41 -13.45
CA GLY A 144 -5.20 -21.01 -12.79
C GLY A 144 -6.10 -20.01 -12.07
N SER A 145 -6.87 -20.51 -11.11
CA SER A 145 -7.74 -19.73 -10.22
C SER A 145 -7.45 -20.10 -8.76
N TYR A 146 -7.76 -19.19 -7.83
CA TYR A 146 -7.62 -19.46 -6.41
C TYR A 146 -8.48 -20.65 -5.97
N THR A 147 -7.92 -21.52 -5.13
CA THR A 147 -8.59 -22.67 -4.54
C THR A 147 -8.07 -22.90 -3.12
N GLN A 148 -8.90 -23.47 -2.24
CA GLN A 148 -8.46 -23.86 -0.88
C GLN A 148 -7.87 -25.28 -0.85
N ILE A 149 -7.88 -25.98 -1.98
CA ILE A 149 -7.30 -27.31 -2.12
C ILE A 149 -5.84 -27.18 -2.51
N ALA A 150 -4.94 -27.73 -1.69
CA ALA A 150 -3.52 -27.75 -1.97
C ALA A 150 -3.24 -28.48 -3.30
N PRO A 151 -2.58 -27.84 -4.29
CA PRO A 151 -2.32 -28.47 -5.58
C PRO A 151 -1.20 -29.50 -5.44
N THR A 152 -1.35 -30.65 -6.09
CA THR A 152 -0.26 -31.63 -6.24
C THR A 152 0.60 -31.35 -7.48
N ARG A 153 0.20 -30.39 -8.33
CA ARG A 153 0.89 -30.00 -9.55
C ARG A 153 0.46 -28.61 -10.00
N CYS A 154 1.40 -27.79 -10.46
CA CYS A 154 1.08 -26.56 -11.19
C CYS A 154 1.40 -26.72 -12.69
N PRO A 155 0.61 -26.14 -13.62
CA PRO A 155 0.95 -26.16 -15.02
C PRO A 155 2.24 -25.38 -15.30
N VAL A 156 3.06 -25.88 -16.23
CA VAL A 156 4.14 -25.10 -16.85
C VAL A 156 3.49 -24.22 -17.92
N VAL A 157 3.64 -22.92 -17.81
CA VAL A 157 3.11 -21.94 -18.75
C VAL A 157 4.25 -21.24 -19.49
N THR A 158 3.95 -20.68 -20.66
CA THR A 158 4.88 -19.82 -21.41
C THR A 158 4.26 -18.43 -21.56
N ASP A 159 4.95 -17.41 -21.08
CA ASP A 159 4.57 -16.01 -21.24
C ASP A 159 5.79 -15.11 -21.51
N SER A 160 5.62 -13.78 -21.44
CA SER A 160 6.69 -12.81 -21.68
C SER A 160 7.88 -12.92 -20.72
N SER A 161 7.72 -13.61 -19.59
CA SER A 161 8.75 -13.82 -18.57
C SER A 161 9.47 -15.16 -18.71
N GLY A 162 9.02 -16.05 -19.62
CA GLY A 162 9.67 -17.32 -19.91
C GLY A 162 8.72 -18.52 -19.86
N THR A 163 9.29 -19.72 -19.74
CA THR A 163 8.56 -21.00 -19.61
C THR A 163 8.82 -21.61 -18.25
N TYR A 164 7.84 -21.57 -17.35
CA TYR A 164 7.96 -21.96 -15.95
C TYR A 164 6.60 -22.35 -15.34
N ALA A 165 6.64 -23.09 -14.23
CA ALA A 165 5.53 -23.29 -13.31
C ALA A 165 5.73 -22.42 -12.07
N GLN A 166 4.66 -21.92 -11.49
CA GLN A 166 4.70 -21.13 -10.26
C GLN A 166 3.50 -21.49 -9.36
N LEU A 167 3.77 -21.55 -8.06
CA LEU A 167 2.78 -21.66 -6.99
C LEU A 167 2.75 -20.35 -6.21
N ASP A 168 1.56 -19.84 -5.93
CA ASP A 168 1.31 -18.77 -4.99
C ASP A 168 0.52 -19.34 -3.80
N ILE A 169 1.01 -19.11 -2.59
CA ILE A 169 0.27 -19.37 -1.34
C ILE A 169 -0.23 -18.02 -0.82
N SER A 170 -1.55 -17.89 -0.69
CA SER A 170 -2.24 -16.70 -0.24
C SER A 170 -2.76 -16.90 1.18
N VAL A 171 -2.27 -16.09 2.11
CA VAL A 171 -2.64 -16.12 3.53
C VAL A 171 -3.43 -14.84 3.86
N HIS A 172 -4.65 -15.02 4.36
CA HIS A 172 -5.53 -13.93 4.76
C HIS A 172 -5.44 -13.73 6.28
N PHE A 173 -4.97 -12.56 6.69
CA PHE A 173 -4.89 -12.18 8.09
C PHE A 173 -6.25 -11.75 8.66
N PRO A 174 -6.47 -11.91 9.97
CA PRO A 174 -7.62 -11.32 10.64
C PRO A 174 -7.59 -9.78 10.53
N ASP A 175 -8.77 -9.17 10.46
CA ASP A 175 -8.96 -7.75 10.13
C ASP A 175 -9.80 -6.99 11.18
N CYS A 176 -10.02 -7.61 12.34
CA CYS A 176 -10.70 -7.02 13.49
C CYS A 176 -9.79 -7.09 14.73
N TRP A 177 -9.41 -5.92 15.24
CA TRP A 177 -8.53 -5.74 16.40
C TRP A 177 -9.34 -5.43 17.67
N ASP A 178 -8.87 -5.89 18.83
CA ASP A 178 -9.51 -5.66 20.14
C ASP A 178 -9.43 -4.20 20.64
N GLY A 179 -8.70 -3.35 19.93
CA GLY A 179 -8.55 -1.93 20.24
C GLY A 179 -7.51 -1.62 21.31
N ARG A 180 -6.78 -2.61 21.84
CA ARG A 180 -5.85 -2.40 22.96
C ARG A 180 -4.60 -3.29 22.96
N THR A 181 -4.68 -4.55 22.54
CA THR A 181 -3.61 -5.54 22.68
C THR A 181 -2.78 -5.58 21.40
N LEU A 182 -1.52 -5.16 21.46
CA LEU A 182 -0.67 -5.16 20.25
C LEU A 182 -0.08 -6.53 19.94
N VAL A 183 0.23 -7.32 20.97
CA VAL A 183 0.97 -8.58 20.86
C VAL A 183 0.10 -9.72 21.41
N PRO A 184 -0.16 -10.80 20.65
CA PRO A 184 -0.87 -11.96 21.18
C PRO A 184 -0.02 -12.66 22.25
N ASN A 185 -0.67 -13.35 23.18
CA ASN A 185 0.01 -14.18 24.18
C ASN A 185 -0.50 -15.61 24.08
N MET A 186 0.27 -16.45 23.39
CA MET A 186 -0.10 -17.84 23.14
C MET A 186 -0.13 -18.69 24.41
N ALA A 187 0.77 -18.43 25.38
CA ALA A 187 0.81 -19.15 26.66
C ALA A 187 -0.44 -18.90 27.52
N SER A 188 -1.08 -17.74 27.36
CA SER A 188 -2.30 -17.35 28.07
C SER A 188 -3.56 -17.42 27.18
N HIS A 189 -3.43 -17.92 25.94
CA HIS A 189 -4.49 -17.96 24.93
C HIS A 189 -5.17 -16.60 24.66
N ILE A 190 -4.40 -15.50 24.76
CA ILE A 190 -4.90 -14.15 24.46
C ILE A 190 -4.65 -13.86 23.00
N MET A 191 -5.72 -13.81 22.21
CA MET A 191 -5.68 -13.34 20.82
C MET A 191 -6.11 -11.88 20.76
N ASN A 192 -5.28 -11.05 20.12
CA ASN A 192 -5.53 -9.62 19.87
C ASN A 192 -6.39 -9.36 18.62
N MET A 193 -6.49 -10.36 17.73
CA MET A 193 -7.15 -10.26 16.45
C MET A 193 -8.25 -11.31 16.27
N ALA A 194 -9.26 -10.98 15.47
CA ALA A 194 -10.27 -11.92 14.97
C ALA A 194 -10.63 -11.62 13.51
N TYR A 195 -11.19 -12.61 12.83
CA TYR A 195 -11.76 -12.43 11.50
C TYR A 195 -13.13 -11.75 11.58
N ARG A 196 -13.42 -10.87 10.61
CA ARG A 196 -14.78 -10.37 10.37
C ARG A 196 -15.80 -11.50 10.21
N GLN A 197 -17.04 -11.18 10.55
CA GLN A 197 -18.20 -12.02 10.25
C GLN A 197 -18.54 -11.92 8.76
N SER A 198 -19.39 -12.83 8.27
CA SER A 198 -19.80 -12.89 6.85
C SER A 198 -20.55 -11.65 6.36
N ASP A 199 -21.07 -10.82 7.28
CA ASP A 199 -21.71 -9.53 6.97
C ASP A 199 -20.72 -8.37 6.94
N GLY A 200 -19.41 -8.63 7.04
CA GLY A 200 -18.33 -7.65 7.04
C GLY A 200 -17.98 -7.09 8.43
N LYS A 201 -18.86 -7.29 9.43
CA LYS A 201 -18.70 -6.67 10.75
C LYS A 201 -17.70 -7.40 11.62
N CYS A 202 -17.07 -6.63 12.48
CA CYS A 202 -16.22 -7.19 13.50
C CYS A 202 -17.01 -7.77 14.68
N PRO A 203 -16.57 -8.89 15.27
CA PRO A 203 -17.12 -9.37 16.53
C PRO A 203 -17.03 -8.31 17.63
N ALA A 204 -17.96 -8.34 18.59
CA ALA A 204 -18.04 -7.32 19.65
C ALA A 204 -16.78 -7.19 20.51
N ALA A 205 -16.02 -8.27 20.68
CA ALA A 205 -14.74 -8.27 21.41
C ALA A 205 -13.57 -7.66 20.61
N TYR A 206 -13.73 -7.48 19.29
CA TYR A 206 -12.72 -7.01 18.35
C TYR A 206 -13.22 -5.81 17.54
N PRO A 207 -13.64 -4.70 18.17
CA PRO A 207 -14.47 -3.68 17.52
C PRO A 207 -13.75 -2.82 16.48
N VAL A 208 -12.41 -2.88 16.42
CA VAL A 208 -11.62 -2.01 15.54
C VAL A 208 -11.36 -2.70 14.20
N LYS A 209 -12.03 -2.23 13.16
CA LYS A 209 -11.80 -2.69 11.78
C LYS A 209 -10.51 -2.10 11.22
N ILE A 210 -9.60 -2.95 10.75
CA ILE A 210 -8.36 -2.56 10.05
C ILE A 210 -8.34 -3.17 8.64
N PRO A 211 -7.44 -2.76 7.73
CA PRO A 211 -7.31 -3.42 6.43
C PRO A 211 -7.02 -4.91 6.59
N GLU A 212 -7.69 -5.75 5.80
CA GLU A 212 -7.30 -7.16 5.67
C GLU A 212 -5.99 -7.24 4.89
N LEU A 213 -4.99 -7.92 5.46
CA LEU A 213 -3.78 -8.28 4.73
C LEU A 213 -4.02 -9.61 4.01
N GLN A 214 -3.95 -9.58 2.69
CA GLN A 214 -3.84 -10.78 1.87
C GLN A 214 -2.39 -10.89 1.37
N LEU A 215 -1.58 -11.66 2.10
CA LEU A 215 -0.18 -11.95 1.78
C LEU A 215 -0.13 -13.06 0.73
N ASN A 216 0.38 -12.78 -0.47
CA ASN A 216 0.59 -13.78 -1.52
C ASN A 216 2.08 -14.04 -1.68
N VAL A 217 2.55 -15.25 -1.40
CA VAL A 217 3.95 -15.65 -1.52
C VAL A 217 4.15 -16.44 -2.81
N ALA A 218 5.04 -15.98 -3.68
CA ALA A 218 5.28 -16.56 -4.99
C ALA A 218 6.53 -17.46 -5.01
N TYR A 219 6.32 -18.73 -5.35
CA TYR A 219 7.35 -19.76 -5.48
C TYR A 219 7.54 -20.13 -6.95
N ASP A 220 8.70 -19.81 -7.51
CA ASP A 220 9.09 -20.26 -8.84
C ASP A 220 9.49 -21.74 -8.77
N LEU A 221 8.78 -22.58 -9.51
CA LEU A 221 8.99 -24.02 -9.57
C LEU A 221 9.89 -24.41 -10.75
N GLY A 222 10.29 -23.45 -11.59
CA GLY A 222 11.03 -23.68 -12.83
C GLY A 222 10.26 -24.56 -13.79
N GLN A 223 10.92 -25.54 -14.40
CA GLN A 223 10.28 -26.53 -15.26
C GLN A 223 9.88 -27.82 -14.52
N ASP A 224 9.96 -27.84 -13.19
CA ASP A 224 9.51 -28.95 -12.35
C ASP A 224 8.14 -28.61 -11.75
N PRO A 225 7.02 -29.03 -12.37
CA PRO A 225 5.68 -28.68 -11.91
C PRO A 225 5.19 -29.50 -10.71
N ASP A 226 5.96 -30.51 -10.25
CA ASP A 226 5.48 -31.46 -9.25
C ASP A 226 5.47 -30.85 -7.84
N LEU A 227 4.32 -30.99 -7.18
CA LEU A 227 4.07 -30.58 -5.79
C LEU A 227 3.51 -31.75 -4.97
N SER A 228 3.51 -32.97 -5.50
CA SER A 228 2.97 -34.15 -4.81
C SER A 228 3.70 -34.49 -3.50
N THR A 229 4.95 -34.01 -3.37
CA THR A 229 5.81 -34.12 -2.19
C THR A 229 6.03 -32.78 -1.48
N ALA A 230 5.27 -31.75 -1.86
CA ALA A 230 5.44 -30.42 -1.29
C ALA A 230 5.03 -30.40 0.18
N GLN A 231 5.91 -29.85 1.01
CA GLN A 231 5.75 -29.76 2.44
C GLN A 231 6.22 -28.40 2.96
N LEU A 232 5.65 -27.97 4.07
CA LEU A 232 6.05 -26.75 4.77
C LEU A 232 6.79 -27.09 6.06
N SER A 233 7.73 -26.24 6.45
CA SER A 233 8.48 -26.41 7.69
C SER A 233 7.54 -26.48 8.90
N MET A 234 7.94 -27.25 9.90
CA MET A 234 7.24 -27.43 11.17
C MET A 234 8.24 -27.40 12.31
N ASP A 235 7.75 -27.14 13.53
CA ASP A 235 8.62 -27.03 14.70
C ASP A 235 9.48 -28.30 14.85
N PRO A 236 10.79 -28.14 15.08
CA PRO A 236 11.68 -29.28 15.18
C PRO A 236 11.37 -30.08 16.45
N ILE A 237 11.63 -31.39 16.40
CA ILE A 237 11.53 -32.25 17.57
C ILE A 237 12.91 -32.66 18.04
N LEU A 238 13.07 -32.79 19.35
CA LEU A 238 14.32 -33.28 19.93
C LEU A 238 14.34 -34.81 19.88
N VAL A 239 15.22 -35.37 19.06
CA VAL A 239 15.45 -36.82 18.96
C VAL A 239 16.89 -37.09 19.39
N ASN A 240 17.06 -37.84 20.49
CA ASN A 240 18.38 -38.20 21.04
C ASN A 240 19.30 -36.99 21.28
N GLY A 241 18.75 -35.86 21.73
CA GLY A 241 19.52 -34.64 22.00
C GLY A 241 19.83 -33.77 20.77
N THR A 242 19.36 -34.16 19.59
CA THR A 242 19.51 -33.39 18.35
C THR A 242 18.16 -32.88 17.88
N TRP A 243 18.09 -31.59 17.50
CA TRP A 243 16.91 -31.02 16.86
C TRP A 243 16.77 -31.60 15.45
N VAL A 244 15.63 -32.23 15.18
CA VAL A 244 15.31 -32.84 13.88
C VAL A 244 14.21 -32.03 13.22
N PRO A 245 14.45 -31.46 12.01
CA PRO A 245 13.44 -30.73 11.26
C PRO A 245 12.20 -31.58 11.01
N GLN A 246 11.03 -30.97 11.11
CA GLN A 246 9.75 -31.58 10.79
C GLN A 246 9.14 -30.92 9.55
N TRP A 247 8.27 -31.65 8.87
CA TRP A 247 7.64 -31.22 7.62
C TRP A 247 6.16 -31.59 7.60
N GLY A 248 5.30 -30.59 7.37
CA GLY A 248 3.85 -30.71 7.30
C GLY A 248 3.34 -30.65 5.86
N SER A 249 2.11 -31.09 5.62
CA SER A 249 1.47 -30.87 4.32
C SER A 249 1.30 -29.37 4.02
N LEU A 250 1.04 -28.99 2.77
CA LEU A 250 0.74 -27.59 2.44
C LEU A 250 -0.41 -26.98 3.27
N TYR A 251 -1.34 -27.79 3.82
CA TYR A 251 -2.40 -27.31 4.70
C TYR A 251 -1.93 -26.68 6.02
N THR A 252 -0.67 -26.85 6.41
CA THR A 252 -0.06 -26.18 7.57
C THR A 252 0.36 -24.74 7.27
N ALA A 253 0.06 -24.22 6.07
CA ALA A 253 0.37 -22.86 5.67
C ALA A 253 -0.17 -21.84 6.66
N HIS A 254 0.71 -20.90 7.00
CA HIS A 254 0.44 -19.76 7.85
C HIS A 254 1.41 -18.64 7.51
N ALA A 255 1.16 -17.49 8.11
CA ALA A 255 2.03 -16.34 8.02
C ALA A 255 1.92 -15.49 9.29
N ASP A 256 2.96 -14.70 9.47
CA ASP A 256 3.18 -13.89 10.65
C ASP A 256 3.59 -12.49 10.20
N PHE A 257 3.24 -11.50 11.00
CA PHE A 257 3.45 -10.10 10.65
C PHE A 257 3.67 -9.23 11.88
N ILE A 258 4.67 -8.35 11.82
CA ILE A 258 4.86 -7.25 12.77
C ILE A 258 4.76 -5.93 12.01
N ASN A 259 3.77 -5.11 12.37
CA ASN A 259 3.59 -3.80 11.76
C ASN A 259 4.69 -2.82 12.21
N ALA A 260 5.58 -2.46 11.29
CA ALA A 260 6.55 -1.39 11.49
C ALA A 260 6.54 -0.37 10.34
N TRP A 261 5.40 -0.22 9.67
CA TRP A 261 5.19 0.89 8.76
C TRP A 261 5.46 2.24 9.43
N LYS A 262 6.04 3.16 8.67
CA LYS A 262 6.03 4.58 9.03
C LYS A 262 4.58 5.05 9.17
N THR A 263 4.22 5.52 10.35
CA THR A 263 2.82 5.70 10.77
C THR A 263 2.01 6.63 9.86
N ASP A 264 2.58 7.77 9.46
CA ASP A 264 1.91 8.73 8.58
C ASP A 264 1.77 8.21 7.14
N SER A 265 2.72 7.44 6.64
CA SER A 265 2.64 6.76 5.35
C SER A 265 1.51 5.72 5.32
N LEU A 266 1.39 4.90 6.36
CA LEU A 266 0.31 3.93 6.46
C LEU A 266 -1.04 4.60 6.68
N GLN A 267 -1.11 5.66 7.50
CA GLN A 267 -2.30 6.48 7.65
C GLN A 267 -2.76 7.06 6.31
N TYR A 268 -1.82 7.63 5.54
CA TYR A 268 -2.11 8.10 4.19
C TYR A 268 -2.68 6.97 3.31
N ALA A 269 -2.06 5.79 3.33
CA ALA A 269 -2.50 4.65 2.52
C ALA A 269 -3.91 4.17 2.89
N VAL A 270 -4.22 4.09 4.19
CA VAL A 270 -5.55 3.70 4.66
C VAL A 270 -6.59 4.75 4.26
N ASP A 271 -6.34 6.02 4.54
CA ASP A 271 -7.31 7.09 4.27
C ASP A 271 -7.55 7.32 2.77
N ASN A 272 -6.47 7.41 1.99
CA ASN A 272 -6.56 7.86 0.59
C ASN A 272 -6.68 6.73 -0.41
N CYS A 273 -6.38 5.49 -0.02
CA CYS A 273 -6.46 4.33 -0.89
C CYS A 273 -7.59 3.41 -0.46
N SER A 274 -7.56 2.96 0.80
CA SER A 274 -8.50 1.93 1.27
C SER A 274 -9.90 2.49 1.60
N ASN A 275 -9.96 3.64 2.27
CA ASN A 275 -11.22 4.29 2.65
C ASN A 275 -11.81 5.18 1.55
N ALA A 276 -10.99 5.69 0.63
CA ALA A 276 -11.43 6.58 -0.44
C ALA A 276 -11.71 5.87 -1.78
N ASP A 277 -11.90 4.55 -1.77
CA ASP A 277 -12.15 3.69 -2.93
C ASP A 277 -11.17 3.93 -4.10
N ASN A 278 -9.91 4.23 -3.78
CA ASN A 278 -8.86 4.46 -4.77
C ASN A 278 -7.86 3.30 -4.74
N ALA A 279 -7.70 2.62 -5.87
CA ALA A 279 -6.63 1.65 -6.03
C ALA A 279 -5.28 2.39 -6.14
N CYS A 280 -4.58 2.58 -5.03
CA CYS A 280 -3.25 3.20 -5.05
C CYS A 280 -2.16 2.25 -5.55
N SER A 281 -2.42 0.94 -5.60
CA SER A 281 -1.38 -0.06 -5.86
C SER A 281 -0.20 0.15 -4.91
N ASN A 282 1.03 0.27 -5.41
CA ASN A 282 2.23 0.59 -4.65
C ASN A 282 2.51 2.10 -4.54
N ASN A 283 1.53 2.98 -4.81
CA ASN A 283 1.73 4.43 -4.81
C ASN A 283 1.64 5.09 -3.43
N ILE A 284 2.44 4.61 -2.46
CA ILE A 284 2.45 5.10 -1.07
C ILE A 284 3.67 6.00 -0.81
N PRO A 285 3.51 7.23 -0.30
CA PRO A 285 4.63 8.12 0.00
C PRO A 285 5.43 7.66 1.21
N THR A 286 6.74 7.90 1.18
CA THR A 286 7.62 7.87 2.36
C THR A 286 7.44 9.13 3.21
N TYR A 287 7.30 10.29 2.57
CA TYR A 287 6.91 11.54 3.25
C TYR A 287 5.78 12.22 2.51
N TYR A 288 4.90 12.84 3.28
CA TYR A 288 3.69 13.46 2.77
C TYR A 288 3.41 14.76 3.53
N SER A 289 3.15 15.83 2.79
CA SER A 289 2.67 17.10 3.34
C SER A 289 1.46 17.59 2.56
N LYS A 290 0.34 17.80 3.26
CA LYS A 290 -0.81 18.53 2.73
C LYS A 290 -0.44 19.99 2.47
N ALA A 291 -1.10 20.62 1.50
CA ALA A 291 -1.01 22.06 1.32
C ALA A 291 -1.35 22.78 2.63
N SER A 292 -0.50 23.72 3.05
CA SER A 292 -0.74 24.58 4.21
C SER A 292 -1.52 25.83 3.85
N ALA A 293 -1.39 26.31 2.61
CA ALA A 293 -2.23 27.37 2.06
C ALA A 293 -2.26 27.28 0.53
N ASP A 294 -3.34 27.74 -0.06
CA ASP A 294 -3.47 27.92 -1.50
C ASP A 294 -4.31 29.14 -1.87
N ALA A 295 -3.99 29.73 -3.00
CA ALA A 295 -4.72 30.87 -3.54
C ALA A 295 -4.68 30.77 -5.06
N TRP A 296 -5.64 31.42 -5.72
CA TRP A 296 -5.61 31.55 -7.16
C TRP A 296 -5.69 33.01 -7.55
N MET A 297 -5.07 33.34 -8.68
CA MET A 297 -5.03 34.67 -9.23
C MET A 297 -5.62 34.61 -10.63
N ASP A 298 -6.61 35.46 -10.88
CA ASP A 298 -7.26 35.55 -12.17
C ASP A 298 -6.35 36.17 -13.24
N SER A 299 -6.79 36.16 -14.49
CA SER A 299 -6.05 36.73 -15.61
C SER A 299 -5.85 38.24 -15.52
N GLY A 300 -6.61 38.94 -14.65
CA GLY A 300 -6.45 40.35 -14.33
C GLY A 300 -5.40 40.63 -13.25
N GLY A 301 -4.84 39.58 -12.63
CA GLY A 301 -3.83 39.70 -11.57
C GLY A 301 -4.42 39.91 -10.17
N VAL A 302 -5.73 39.71 -9.98
CA VAL A 302 -6.37 39.80 -8.66
C VAL A 302 -6.29 38.45 -7.97
N ALA A 303 -5.75 38.44 -6.75
CA ALA A 303 -5.67 37.23 -5.93
C ALA A 303 -6.98 36.97 -5.18
N HIS A 304 -7.34 35.70 -5.09
CA HIS A 304 -8.54 35.21 -4.43
C HIS A 304 -8.13 34.07 -3.50
N ALA A 305 -8.70 34.06 -2.29
CA ALA A 305 -8.66 32.89 -1.44
C ALA A 305 -9.31 31.70 -2.16
N SER A 306 -8.79 30.50 -1.94
CA SER A 306 -9.34 29.27 -2.50
C SER A 306 -10.70 28.94 -1.84
N GLY A 307 -11.67 28.50 -2.65
CA GLY A 307 -12.86 27.80 -2.15
C GLY A 307 -12.58 26.30 -1.99
N SER A 308 -13.61 25.45 -1.99
CA SER A 308 -13.44 23.99 -2.02
C SER A 308 -12.84 23.44 -3.32
N THR A 309 -12.67 24.29 -4.33
CA THR A 309 -12.11 23.98 -5.64
C THR A 309 -11.53 25.25 -6.25
N MET A 310 -10.43 25.15 -6.99
CA MET A 310 -9.86 26.27 -7.74
C MET A 310 -10.16 26.09 -9.23
N ILE A 311 -10.78 27.10 -9.83
CA ILE A 311 -10.97 27.19 -11.28
C ILE A 311 -9.83 28.03 -11.84
N SER A 312 -9.03 27.42 -12.71
CA SER A 312 -7.92 28.06 -13.38
C SER A 312 -8.32 28.35 -14.82
N ASP A 313 -8.78 29.57 -15.09
CA ASP A 313 -9.04 30.04 -16.45
C ASP A 313 -7.74 30.33 -17.21
N ALA A 314 -7.84 30.49 -18.53
CA ALA A 314 -6.71 30.88 -19.36
C ALA A 314 -6.07 32.20 -18.84
N GLY A 315 -4.75 32.17 -18.64
CA GLY A 315 -3.97 33.28 -18.09
C GLY A 315 -3.93 33.34 -16.57
N SER A 316 -4.75 32.55 -15.87
CA SER A 316 -4.75 32.47 -14.41
C SER A 316 -3.54 31.70 -13.88
N MET A 317 -3.25 31.89 -12.60
CA MET A 317 -2.27 31.09 -11.88
C MET A 317 -2.79 30.63 -10.52
N VAL A 318 -2.34 29.46 -10.09
CA VAL A 318 -2.64 28.87 -8.78
C VAL A 318 -1.35 28.81 -7.98
N LEU A 319 -1.34 29.31 -6.75
CA LEU A 319 -0.21 29.22 -5.85
C LEU A 319 -0.55 28.31 -4.69
N ILE A 320 0.37 27.41 -4.34
CA ILE A 320 0.21 26.45 -3.26
C ILE A 320 1.49 26.41 -2.43
N LYS A 321 1.36 26.35 -1.11
CA LYS A 321 2.49 26.12 -0.18
C LYS A 321 2.31 24.81 0.54
N PHE A 322 3.45 24.15 0.77
CA PHE A 322 3.53 22.91 1.54
C PHE A 322 4.52 23.11 2.68
N PRO A 323 4.23 22.62 3.89
CA PRO A 323 5.27 22.40 4.88
C PRO A 323 6.32 21.44 4.32
N THR A 324 7.60 21.76 4.48
CA THR A 324 8.66 20.78 4.23
C THR A 324 8.52 19.66 5.26
N PRO A 325 8.43 18.37 4.85
CA PRO A 325 8.30 17.29 5.82
C PRO A 325 9.48 17.29 6.80
N ALA A 326 9.23 16.94 8.06
CA ALA A 326 10.27 16.82 9.06
C ALA A 326 11.09 15.53 8.88
N ASN A 327 12.30 15.51 9.42
CA ASN A 327 13.16 14.33 9.53
C ASN A 327 13.37 13.56 8.22
N LEU A 328 13.61 14.29 7.12
CA LEU A 328 13.83 13.73 5.77
C LEU A 328 15.05 12.81 5.64
N LYS A 329 15.79 12.56 6.73
CA LYS A 329 16.93 11.64 6.78
C LYS A 329 16.60 10.30 7.43
N ASP A 330 15.42 10.15 8.03
CA ASP A 330 15.03 8.95 8.78
C ASP A 330 14.67 7.78 7.86
N TYR A 331 14.21 8.08 6.64
CA TYR A 331 13.78 7.13 5.63
C TYR A 331 14.25 7.56 4.23
N PRO A 332 14.63 6.61 3.36
CA PRO A 332 15.08 6.93 2.02
C PRO A 332 13.91 7.36 1.13
N TYR A 333 14.19 8.33 0.25
CA TYR A 333 13.33 8.74 -0.85
C TYR A 333 14.20 9.23 -2.00
N THR A 334 13.77 9.02 -3.23
CA THR A 334 14.49 9.42 -4.45
C THR A 334 13.74 10.46 -5.25
N ASN A 335 12.42 10.51 -5.13
CA ASN A 335 11.56 11.33 -5.97
C ASN A 335 10.66 12.22 -5.11
N SER A 336 10.31 13.39 -5.65
CA SER A 336 9.32 14.28 -5.06
C SER A 336 8.33 14.75 -6.11
N TYR A 337 7.05 14.64 -5.81
CA TYR A 337 5.94 14.91 -6.71
C TYR A 337 4.99 15.94 -6.11
N LEU A 338 4.47 16.82 -6.96
CA LEU A 338 3.27 17.58 -6.68
C LEU A 338 2.06 16.72 -7.09
N GLN A 339 1.26 16.29 -6.11
CA GLN A 339 -0.03 15.66 -6.36
C GLN A 339 -1.15 16.68 -6.30
N THR A 340 -1.97 16.71 -7.36
CA THR A 340 -3.20 17.50 -7.44
C THR A 340 -4.31 16.65 -8.04
N LEU A 341 -5.56 16.87 -7.64
CA LEU A 341 -6.71 16.31 -8.36
C LEU A 341 -7.14 17.35 -9.40
N ALA A 342 -7.06 17.03 -10.69
CA ALA A 342 -7.28 18.02 -11.73
C ALA A 342 -7.92 17.45 -13.02
N GLN A 343 -8.72 18.29 -13.68
CA GLN A 343 -9.38 18.00 -14.97
C GLN A 343 -9.54 19.25 -15.84
N ASN A 344 -9.51 19.07 -17.15
CA ASN A 344 -9.95 20.05 -18.12
C ASN A 344 -11.49 20.05 -18.14
N VAL A 345 -12.11 21.20 -17.85
CA VAL A 345 -13.58 21.33 -17.84
C VAL A 345 -14.13 22.00 -19.09
N THR A 346 -13.26 22.46 -19.99
CA THR A 346 -13.67 23.11 -21.25
C THR A 346 -14.06 22.09 -22.32
N ASP A 347 -13.22 21.08 -22.54
CA ASP A 347 -13.41 20.10 -23.61
C ASP A 347 -12.71 18.77 -23.26
N THR A 348 -12.75 17.80 -24.17
CA THR A 348 -12.12 16.48 -24.01
C THR A 348 -10.62 16.46 -24.33
N SER A 349 -10.02 17.59 -24.67
CA SER A 349 -8.61 17.65 -25.08
C SER A 349 -7.69 17.52 -23.86
N ALA A 350 -6.56 16.88 -24.05
CA ALA A 350 -5.49 16.94 -23.07
C ALA A 350 -4.73 18.28 -23.16
N VAL A 351 -4.31 18.79 -22.01
CA VAL A 351 -3.57 20.04 -21.86
C VAL A 351 -2.34 19.87 -20.98
N MET A 352 -1.41 20.81 -21.12
CA MET A 352 -0.18 20.86 -20.32
C MET A 352 -0.13 22.21 -19.58
N LEU A 353 -0.26 22.18 -18.25
CA LEU A 353 0.00 23.34 -17.41
C LEU A 353 1.47 23.39 -17.04
N ASP A 354 2.02 24.58 -16.83
CA ASP A 354 3.41 24.75 -16.38
C ASP A 354 3.47 24.99 -14.87
N ILE A 355 4.46 24.38 -14.22
CA ILE A 355 4.73 24.57 -12.79
C ILE A 355 6.02 25.38 -12.65
N TYR A 356 5.98 26.40 -11.80
CA TYR A 356 7.07 27.30 -11.46
C TYR A 356 7.34 27.29 -9.95
N ALA A 357 8.56 27.64 -9.55
CA ALA A 357 8.85 27.91 -8.15
C ALA A 357 8.06 29.12 -7.65
N ALA A 358 7.67 29.13 -6.37
CA ALA A 358 6.99 30.27 -5.77
C ALA A 358 7.57 30.68 -4.42
N SER A 359 7.41 31.96 -4.07
CA SER A 359 7.70 32.45 -2.71
C SER A 359 6.69 31.89 -1.71
N THR A 360 7.04 31.92 -0.43
CA THR A 360 6.23 31.34 0.66
C THR A 360 5.73 32.38 1.68
N ASN A 361 6.09 33.65 1.51
CA ASN A 361 5.81 34.78 2.39
C ASN A 361 4.40 35.38 2.22
N TRP A 362 3.39 34.53 2.04
CA TRP A 362 1.97 34.89 1.90
C TRP A 362 1.12 33.90 2.71
N ASP A 363 -0.19 34.12 2.83
CA ASP A 363 -1.18 33.16 3.33
C ASP A 363 -2.48 33.26 2.52
N ASP A 364 -3.43 32.36 2.77
CA ASP A 364 -4.71 32.33 2.05
C ASP A 364 -5.84 33.05 2.80
N THR A 365 -5.46 33.96 3.71
CA THR A 365 -6.38 34.75 4.53
C THR A 365 -6.11 36.24 4.37
N ALA A 366 -5.36 36.85 5.30
CA ALA A 366 -5.12 38.28 5.37
C ALA A 366 -3.96 38.75 4.48
N ASN A 367 -3.05 37.86 4.06
CA ASN A 367 -1.86 38.22 3.29
C ASN A 367 -1.77 37.43 1.98
N LEU A 368 -2.74 37.65 1.09
CA LEU A 368 -2.81 36.97 -0.21
C LEU A 368 -1.57 37.22 -1.09
N PRO A 369 -1.17 36.24 -1.93
CA PRO A 369 0.00 36.38 -2.80
C PRO A 369 -0.23 37.43 -3.89
N THR A 370 0.87 38.03 -4.37
CA THR A 370 0.89 38.85 -5.58
C THR A 370 1.47 38.05 -6.75
N ALA A 371 1.34 38.55 -7.99
CA ALA A 371 1.89 37.89 -9.18
C ALA A 371 3.42 37.63 -9.06
N ALA A 372 4.13 38.48 -8.31
CA ALA A 372 5.57 38.33 -8.05
C ALA A 372 5.91 37.11 -7.17
N ALA A 373 4.94 36.53 -6.48
CA ALA A 373 5.14 35.28 -5.74
C ALA A 373 5.42 34.11 -6.69
N CYS A 374 5.00 34.18 -7.97
CA CYS A 374 5.29 33.18 -8.98
C CYS A 374 6.60 33.51 -9.71
N ASN A 375 7.66 32.71 -9.54
CA ASN A 375 8.92 32.90 -10.26
C ASN A 375 8.84 32.32 -11.67
N THR A 376 8.35 33.12 -12.62
CA THR A 376 8.18 32.71 -14.03
C THR A 376 9.48 32.40 -14.77
N HIS A 377 10.64 32.69 -14.17
CA HIS A 377 11.95 32.36 -14.75
C HIS A 377 12.47 30.99 -14.30
N GLN A 378 11.84 30.36 -13.31
CA GLN A 378 12.24 29.05 -12.79
C GLN A 378 11.09 28.05 -12.97
N ARG A 379 10.99 27.49 -14.17
CA ARG A 379 10.08 26.38 -14.45
C ARG A 379 10.60 25.11 -13.76
N ILE A 380 9.76 24.43 -13.00
CA ILE A 380 10.11 23.26 -12.19
C ILE A 380 9.39 21.97 -12.63
N GLY A 381 8.39 22.07 -13.50
CA GLY A 381 7.64 20.91 -13.98
C GLY A 381 6.42 21.31 -14.83
N GLY A 382 5.50 20.37 -15.01
CA GLY A 382 4.22 20.63 -15.64
C GLY A 382 3.16 19.60 -15.23
N ILE A 383 1.88 19.96 -15.39
CA ILE A 383 0.74 19.07 -15.15
C ILE A 383 0.08 18.68 -16.47
N TYR A 384 0.17 17.40 -16.82
CA TYR A 384 -0.54 16.84 -17.98
C TYR A 384 -1.89 16.30 -17.51
N LEU A 385 -2.98 16.79 -18.10
CA LEU A 385 -4.32 16.41 -17.72
C LEU A 385 -5.29 16.47 -18.90
N ASP A 386 -6.30 15.61 -18.84
CA ASP A 386 -7.44 15.55 -19.75
C ASP A 386 -8.73 15.91 -19.00
N ASN A 387 -9.90 15.60 -19.56
CA ASN A 387 -11.20 15.90 -18.96
C ASN A 387 -11.62 14.93 -17.84
N ALA A 388 -10.77 13.99 -17.44
CA ALA A 388 -11.06 13.10 -16.32
C ALA A 388 -10.56 13.72 -15.00
N LEU A 389 -11.44 13.81 -14.00
CA LEU A 389 -11.06 14.20 -12.64
C LEU A 389 -10.29 13.06 -11.97
N GLN A 390 -8.97 13.15 -11.99
CA GLN A 390 -8.10 12.14 -11.40
C GLN A 390 -6.83 12.77 -10.81
N PRO A 391 -6.21 12.11 -9.82
CA PRO A 391 -4.94 12.57 -9.27
C PRO A 391 -3.84 12.59 -10.33
N ARG A 392 -3.12 13.72 -10.39
CA ARG A 392 -1.97 13.98 -11.25
C ARG A 392 -0.73 14.07 -10.37
N ASN A 393 0.24 13.18 -10.55
CA ASN A 393 1.53 13.22 -9.86
C ASN A 393 2.57 13.79 -10.81
N ASN A 394 3.15 14.94 -10.46
CA ASN A 394 4.04 15.68 -11.34
C ASN A 394 5.41 15.79 -10.68
N ASP A 395 6.44 15.27 -11.35
CA ASP A 395 7.80 15.26 -10.83
C ASP A 395 8.33 16.69 -10.68
N ILE A 396 8.71 17.04 -9.45
CA ILE A 396 9.37 18.29 -9.07
C ILE A 396 10.62 18.02 -8.21
N THR A 397 11.20 16.83 -8.36
CA THR A 397 12.30 16.30 -7.53
C THR A 397 13.47 17.28 -7.41
N PRO A 398 14.03 17.85 -8.50
CA PRO A 398 15.18 18.75 -8.39
C PRO A 398 14.86 20.02 -7.59
N TYR A 399 13.64 20.54 -7.72
CA TYR A 399 13.22 21.73 -7.01
C TYR A 399 13.09 21.46 -5.51
N VAL A 400 12.40 20.38 -5.15
CA VAL A 400 12.22 19.99 -3.75
C VAL A 400 13.56 19.70 -3.08
N ALA A 401 14.46 18.98 -3.75
CA ALA A 401 15.81 18.73 -3.25
C ALA A 401 16.57 20.04 -2.96
N SER A 402 16.44 21.04 -3.84
CA SER A 402 17.06 22.36 -3.63
C SER A 402 16.49 23.10 -2.41
N GLN A 403 15.18 22.99 -2.16
CA GLN A 403 14.53 23.64 -1.01
C GLN A 403 14.93 22.95 0.30
N VAL A 404 14.98 21.62 0.30
CA VAL A 404 15.45 20.84 1.46
C VAL A 404 16.90 21.17 1.78
N ALA A 405 17.77 21.24 0.76
CA ALA A 405 19.18 21.61 0.93
C ALA A 405 19.37 23.04 1.47
N ALA A 406 18.45 23.96 1.10
CA ALA A 406 18.43 25.32 1.62
C ALA A 406 17.86 25.44 3.04
N GLY A 407 17.35 24.36 3.63
CA GLY A 407 16.70 24.39 4.94
C GLY A 407 15.35 25.12 4.95
N SER A 408 14.69 25.24 3.78
CA SER A 408 13.38 25.88 3.66
C SER A 408 12.34 25.13 4.50
N SER A 409 11.63 25.84 5.38
CA SER A 409 10.53 25.26 6.19
C SER A 409 9.24 25.06 5.38
N GLN A 410 9.12 25.73 4.23
CA GLN A 410 7.99 25.62 3.31
C GLN A 410 8.48 25.58 1.87
N ILE A 411 7.71 24.91 1.01
CA ILE A 411 7.94 24.79 -0.42
C ILE A 411 6.75 25.42 -1.15
N GLY A 412 7.02 26.41 -1.99
CA GLY A 412 6.01 27.13 -2.78
C GLY A 412 6.00 26.67 -4.23
N VAL A 413 4.82 26.42 -4.78
CA VAL A 413 4.64 26.13 -6.21
C VAL A 413 3.62 27.08 -6.82
N CYS A 414 3.84 27.45 -8.07
CA CYS A 414 2.93 28.23 -8.89
C CYS A 414 2.58 27.45 -10.16
N ILE A 415 1.31 27.17 -10.38
CA ILE A 415 0.79 26.51 -11.58
C ILE A 415 0.23 27.59 -12.49
N ARG A 416 0.72 27.69 -13.73
CA ARG A 416 0.22 28.66 -14.71
C ARG A 416 -0.56 27.96 -15.81
N ASN A 417 -1.72 28.53 -16.13
CA ASN A 417 -2.54 28.04 -17.23
C ASN A 417 -2.39 28.90 -18.48
N ALA A 418 -1.58 28.44 -19.43
CA ALA A 418 -1.38 29.08 -20.73
C ALA A 418 -2.18 28.41 -21.86
N THR A 419 -3.12 27.51 -21.55
CA THR A 419 -3.65 26.51 -22.51
C THR A 419 -4.91 26.94 -23.26
N GLY A 420 -5.41 28.15 -22.99
CA GLY A 420 -6.66 28.67 -23.55
C GLY A 420 -7.93 27.97 -23.03
N ARG A 421 -7.79 27.01 -22.11
CA ARG A 421 -8.88 26.22 -21.52
C ARG A 421 -8.99 26.52 -20.04
N THR A 422 -10.14 26.22 -19.48
CA THR A 422 -10.41 26.25 -18.05
C THR A 422 -10.11 24.88 -17.45
N VAL A 423 -9.28 24.86 -16.40
CA VAL A 423 -8.92 23.66 -15.66
C VAL A 423 -9.44 23.78 -14.25
N GLN A 424 -10.03 22.70 -13.74
CA GLN A 424 -10.33 22.55 -12.33
C GLN A 424 -9.16 21.90 -11.62
N ILE A 425 -8.70 22.48 -10.51
CA ILE A 425 -7.65 21.94 -9.65
C ILE A 425 -8.19 21.89 -8.21
N SER A 426 -7.93 20.79 -7.51
CA SER A 426 -8.28 20.66 -6.09
C SER A 426 -7.62 21.73 -5.24
N SER A 427 -8.34 22.21 -4.23
CA SER A 427 -7.79 23.10 -3.21
C SER A 427 -7.54 22.40 -1.89
N ARG A 428 -6.85 23.08 -0.98
CA ARG A 428 -6.64 22.69 0.41
C ARG A 428 -7.95 22.31 1.09
N ASP A 429 -8.99 23.12 0.87
CA ASP A 429 -10.30 23.00 1.50
C ASP A 429 -11.27 22.12 0.68
N GLY A 430 -10.76 21.45 -0.36
CA GLY A 430 -11.52 20.55 -1.23
C GLY A 430 -11.56 19.10 -0.76
N THR A 431 -12.19 18.25 -1.56
CA THR A 431 -12.36 16.81 -1.29
C THR A 431 -11.05 16.03 -1.30
N ARG A 432 -10.03 16.53 -1.99
CA ARG A 432 -8.67 15.95 -2.02
C ARG A 432 -7.63 17.06 -2.02
N THR A 433 -7.15 17.43 -0.84
CA THR A 433 -6.11 18.45 -0.66
C THR A 433 -4.87 18.14 -1.53
N PRO A 434 -4.35 19.12 -2.30
CA PRO A 434 -3.03 19.01 -2.93
C PRO A 434 -1.97 18.62 -1.90
N ALA A 435 -0.97 17.88 -2.35
CA ALA A 435 0.10 17.47 -1.46
C ALA A 435 1.45 17.34 -2.15
N LEU A 436 2.48 17.56 -1.34
CA LEU A 436 3.86 17.21 -1.66
C LEU A 436 4.08 15.76 -1.26
N PHE A 437 4.42 14.93 -2.24
CA PHE A 437 4.64 13.49 -2.12
C PHE A 437 6.12 13.20 -2.30
N MET A 438 6.74 12.47 -1.37
CA MET A 438 8.11 12.00 -1.51
C MET A 438 8.16 10.49 -1.43
N LYS A 439 8.91 9.86 -2.32
CA LYS A 439 8.99 8.42 -2.48
C LYS A 439 10.41 7.96 -2.70
#